data_AF-A0A349KM80-F1
#
_entry.id   AF-A0A349KM80-F1
#
_cell.length_a   1.000
_cell.length_b   1.000
_cell.length_c   1.000
_cell.angle_alpha   90.00
_cell.angle_beta   90.00
_cell.angle_gamma   90.00
#
_symmetry.space_group_name_H-M   'P 1'
#
loop_
_entity.id
_entity.type
_entity.pdbx_description
1 polymer ?
#
loop_
_entity_poly.entity_id
_entity_poly.type
_entity_poly.pdbx_seq_one_letter_code
_entity_poly.pdbx_strand_id
1 'polypeptide(L)'
;MADSYFVDPAELAWHDETPFSETYQDIYWSSHADSPLSEKQAVFVDPVRTMARRCKPGSQITVCELGFGFGINCLLTADMWRDLPPDCRLNFISIEKHPVRKQDLAQLLSKFEFSSHEPLLAQYPPHYRGQHVIWLSNNVRLLLIIDDIDDALGNLDAQVDMWFLDGFAPSKNQAMWQPALYRKMFSRSRHGAEVATYSAAGGVRRGLEYAGFTTRKIDGFGRKNEMLSAKRPGTWQPLESCRDSITIIGAGLAGIFCAEALTRRGIEFQIIDGGDPGPSTIPQLAVMPQLALASEPRYRFSFAACHYMQSAPGYYKTGVHRWGQNDDEITRLQQITAQFPDEIIEFLDNRMVMHEAGWLAFEETKRSIIDQSTRAQIGSIRQDGQWQCLEGDNVISSSDHLILATGFNRELLPNELEVRAIGGHAVSVKTSGLSRIINNNVTVFPTYEGRSIISGTYEREADASVNWSSISELIQAAAKLVEFDESSAEPWHGIRAAARDRFPIVGQAPDWQKLHEFNRLSAINEYQNGLHYCTAFGSRGATHARLAAEHLVSKILREPAALGLKEQRLMSPARFAIRNRKPDE
;
A
#
# COMPACT_ATOMS: atom_id res chain seq x y z
N MET A 1 -20.34 -11.68 -6.94
CA MET A 1 -18.97 -12.05 -6.50
C MET A 1 -18.03 -10.85 -6.31
N ALA A 2 -18.47 -9.59 -6.49
CA ALA A 2 -17.65 -8.40 -6.25
C ALA A 2 -17.61 -7.94 -4.77
N ASP A 3 -18.30 -8.65 -3.88
CA ASP A 3 -18.56 -8.22 -2.49
C ASP A 3 -17.76 -8.99 -1.43
N SER A 4 -16.88 -9.93 -1.80
CA SER A 4 -16.01 -10.64 -0.83
C SER A 4 -14.66 -9.95 -0.61
N TYR A 5 -14.14 -10.02 0.61
CA TYR A 5 -12.75 -9.64 0.92
C TYR A 5 -11.72 -10.56 0.28
N PHE A 6 -12.08 -11.80 -0.06
CA PHE A 6 -11.16 -12.85 -0.49
C PHE A 6 -11.42 -13.32 -1.93
N VAL A 7 -10.38 -13.90 -2.53
CA VAL A 7 -10.48 -14.74 -3.74
C VAL A 7 -10.29 -16.21 -3.35
N ASP A 8 -10.80 -17.13 -4.15
CA ASP A 8 -10.53 -18.54 -3.92
C ASP A 8 -9.05 -18.85 -4.22
N PRO A 9 -8.30 -19.50 -3.30
CA PRO A 9 -6.92 -19.89 -3.55
C PRO A 9 -6.83 -20.94 -4.66
N ALA A 10 -5.63 -21.16 -5.20
CA ALA A 10 -5.43 -22.22 -6.19
C ALA A 10 -5.77 -23.62 -5.64
N GLU A 11 -6.55 -24.37 -6.41
CA GLU A 11 -6.74 -25.81 -6.22
C GLU A 11 -5.60 -26.56 -6.91
N LEU A 12 -4.70 -27.12 -6.10
CA LEU A 12 -3.46 -27.74 -6.55
C LEU A 12 -3.50 -29.26 -6.35
N ALA A 13 -3.13 -29.98 -7.40
CA ALA A 13 -2.68 -31.36 -7.33
C ALA A 13 -1.17 -31.41 -7.60
N TRP A 14 -0.50 -32.44 -7.09
CA TRP A 14 0.92 -32.69 -7.35
C TRP A 14 1.06 -33.97 -8.17
N HIS A 15 1.63 -33.85 -9.37
CA HIS A 15 1.98 -35.00 -10.20
C HIS A 15 3.50 -35.16 -10.16
N ASP A 16 3.95 -36.18 -9.43
CA ASP A 16 5.32 -36.31 -8.94
C ASP A 16 5.73 -35.05 -8.14
N GLU A 17 6.55 -34.19 -8.75
CA GLU A 17 7.04 -32.95 -8.17
C GLU A 17 6.54 -31.69 -8.88
N THR A 18 5.70 -31.86 -9.92
CA THR A 18 5.19 -30.74 -10.73
C THR A 18 3.79 -30.36 -10.25
N PRO A 19 3.55 -29.09 -9.87
CA PRO A 19 2.22 -28.65 -9.49
C PRO A 19 1.32 -28.53 -10.71
N PHE A 20 0.08 -28.95 -10.51
CA PHE A 20 -0.98 -28.99 -11.48
C PHE A 20 -2.19 -28.22 -10.93
N SER A 21 -2.73 -27.31 -11.72
CA SER A 21 -3.97 -26.61 -11.38
C SER A 21 -5.17 -27.47 -11.74
N GLU A 22 -5.97 -27.83 -10.74
CA GLU A 22 -7.23 -28.55 -10.97
C GLU A 22 -8.26 -27.65 -11.66
N THR A 23 -8.29 -26.36 -11.34
CA THR A 23 -9.21 -25.40 -11.94
C THR A 23 -8.99 -25.24 -13.45
N TYR A 24 -7.72 -25.11 -13.88
CA TYR A 24 -7.38 -24.91 -15.30
C TYR A 24 -6.99 -26.20 -16.03
N GLN A 25 -6.88 -27.32 -15.30
CA GLN A 25 -6.45 -28.62 -15.82
C GLN A 25 -5.12 -28.54 -16.57
N ASP A 26 -4.13 -27.85 -15.98
CA ASP A 26 -2.83 -27.58 -16.60
C ASP A 26 -1.67 -27.50 -15.59
N ILE A 27 -0.46 -27.72 -16.07
CA ILE A 27 0.77 -27.59 -15.28
C ILE A 27 1.24 -26.13 -15.19
N TYR A 28 1.86 -25.74 -14.08
CA TYR A 28 2.41 -24.38 -13.92
C TYR A 28 3.72 -24.15 -14.70
N TRP A 29 4.47 -25.22 -15.00
CA TRP A 29 5.63 -25.20 -15.89
C TRP A 29 5.92 -26.58 -16.46
N SER A 30 6.70 -26.62 -17.54
CA SER A 30 7.15 -27.85 -18.18
C SER A 30 8.21 -28.57 -17.34
N SER A 31 8.04 -29.86 -17.12
CA SER A 31 9.04 -30.76 -16.51
C SER A 31 10.08 -31.31 -17.52
N HIS A 32 10.02 -30.91 -18.79
CA HIS A 32 10.72 -31.59 -19.89
C HIS A 32 12.03 -30.92 -20.35
N ALA A 33 12.50 -29.87 -19.68
CA ALA A 33 13.79 -29.22 -19.93
C ALA A 33 14.77 -29.53 -18.78
N ASP A 34 16.09 -29.45 -19.04
CA ASP A 34 17.16 -29.73 -18.04
C ASP A 34 17.00 -28.92 -16.73
N SER A 35 16.25 -27.81 -16.75
CA SER A 35 15.64 -27.18 -15.57
C SER A 35 14.39 -26.37 -15.98
N PRO A 36 13.28 -26.41 -15.21
CA PRO A 36 12.09 -25.57 -15.46
C PRO A 36 12.38 -24.07 -15.38
N LEU A 37 13.48 -23.68 -14.74
CA LEU A 37 13.90 -22.27 -14.66
C LEU A 37 14.46 -21.77 -15.99
N SER A 38 15.08 -22.64 -16.81
CA SER A 38 15.77 -22.24 -18.03
C SER A 38 14.81 -21.70 -19.10
N GLU A 39 13.61 -22.29 -19.23
CA GLU A 39 12.58 -21.75 -20.14
C GLU A 39 12.13 -20.37 -19.67
N LYS A 40 11.83 -20.20 -18.38
CA LYS A 40 11.40 -18.92 -17.81
C LYS A 40 12.47 -17.84 -17.95
N GLN A 41 13.74 -18.21 -17.73
CA GLN A 41 14.89 -17.33 -17.93
C GLN A 41 14.96 -16.83 -19.38
N ALA A 42 14.93 -17.74 -20.35
CA ALA A 42 15.06 -17.40 -21.77
C ALA A 42 13.86 -16.61 -22.31
N VAL A 43 12.64 -16.98 -21.91
CA VAL A 43 11.41 -16.38 -22.44
C VAL A 43 11.13 -15.01 -21.83
N PHE A 44 11.32 -14.86 -20.51
CA PHE A 44 10.85 -13.68 -19.78
C PHE A 44 11.99 -12.82 -19.25
N VAL A 45 13.00 -13.42 -18.64
CA VAL A 45 14.04 -12.66 -17.91
C VAL A 45 15.09 -12.08 -18.85
N ASP A 46 15.49 -12.81 -19.89
CA ASP A 46 16.51 -12.37 -20.85
C ASP A 46 16.10 -11.15 -21.69
N PRO A 47 14.83 -11.00 -22.11
CA PRO A 47 14.33 -9.73 -22.65
C PRO A 47 14.52 -8.55 -21.68
N VAL A 48 14.18 -8.72 -20.40
CA VAL A 48 14.39 -7.67 -19.38
C VAL A 48 15.88 -7.39 -19.21
N ARG A 49 16.73 -8.42 -19.14
CA ARG A 49 18.20 -8.27 -19.08
C ARG A 49 18.73 -7.46 -20.25
N THR A 50 18.18 -7.67 -21.45
CA THR A 50 18.55 -6.93 -22.66
C THR A 50 18.16 -5.45 -22.56
N MET A 51 16.98 -5.14 -22.02
CA MET A 51 16.57 -3.76 -21.73
C MET A 51 17.46 -3.12 -20.66
N ALA A 52 17.73 -3.86 -19.58
CA ALA A 52 18.50 -3.41 -18.43
C ALA A 52 19.95 -3.03 -18.76
N ARG A 53 20.53 -3.59 -19.83
CA ARG A 53 21.85 -3.17 -20.36
C ARG A 53 21.93 -1.70 -20.78
N ARG A 54 20.77 -1.05 -21.00
CA ARG A 54 20.69 0.39 -21.35
C ARG A 54 20.46 1.26 -20.12
N CYS A 55 20.21 0.68 -18.95
CA CYS A 55 20.04 1.41 -17.71
C CYS A 55 21.35 2.07 -17.29
N LYS A 56 21.23 3.29 -16.78
CA LYS A 56 22.28 4.02 -16.07
C LYS A 56 21.95 4.04 -14.57
N PRO A 57 22.91 4.35 -13.69
CA PRO A 57 22.63 4.56 -12.27
C PRO A 57 21.41 5.47 -12.05
N GLY A 58 20.47 4.99 -11.24
CA GLY A 58 19.19 5.67 -10.99
C GLY A 58 18.13 5.43 -12.06
N SER A 59 18.26 4.44 -12.93
CA SER A 59 17.17 4.06 -13.87
C SER A 59 16.14 3.17 -13.20
N GLN A 60 14.91 3.18 -13.70
CA GLN A 60 13.86 2.26 -13.29
C GLN A 60 13.25 1.51 -14.48
N ILE A 61 12.89 0.24 -14.25
CA ILE A 61 12.13 -0.60 -15.18
C ILE A 61 10.89 -1.13 -14.46
N THR A 62 9.74 -1.03 -15.11
CA THR A 62 8.49 -1.65 -14.67
C THR A 62 8.15 -2.88 -15.49
N VAL A 63 8.11 -4.04 -14.85
CA VAL A 63 7.64 -5.30 -15.44
C VAL A 63 6.23 -5.58 -14.92
N CYS A 64 5.31 -5.99 -15.78
CA CYS A 64 3.98 -6.45 -15.36
C CYS A 64 3.70 -7.85 -15.89
N GLU A 65 3.46 -8.76 -14.97
CA GLU A 65 3.10 -10.14 -15.22
C GLU A 65 1.61 -10.37 -15.02
N LEU A 66 1.06 -11.21 -15.89
CA LEU A 66 -0.31 -11.71 -15.78
C LEU A 66 -0.20 -13.18 -15.37
N GLY A 67 -0.57 -13.51 -14.13
CA GLY A 67 -0.39 -14.83 -13.52
C GLY A 67 0.88 -14.91 -12.67
N PHE A 68 0.76 -14.81 -11.34
CA PHE A 68 1.90 -14.91 -10.45
C PHE A 68 2.34 -16.37 -10.24
N GLY A 69 1.34 -17.26 -10.09
CA GLY A 69 1.56 -18.65 -9.72
C GLY A 69 2.45 -18.77 -8.48
N PHE A 70 3.66 -19.31 -8.66
CA PHE A 70 4.65 -19.48 -7.59
C PHE A 70 5.72 -18.38 -7.55
N GLY A 71 5.56 -17.30 -8.33
CA GLY A 71 6.47 -16.15 -8.31
C GLY A 71 7.83 -16.39 -8.98
N ILE A 72 8.00 -17.46 -9.73
CA ILE A 72 9.29 -17.86 -10.32
C ILE A 72 9.86 -16.78 -11.25
N ASN A 73 9.05 -16.22 -12.16
CA ASN A 73 9.53 -15.17 -13.06
C ASN A 73 9.94 -13.91 -12.27
N CYS A 74 9.17 -13.56 -11.23
CA CYS A 74 9.49 -12.44 -10.33
C CYS A 74 10.83 -12.65 -9.64
N LEU A 75 11.05 -13.82 -9.02
CA LEU A 75 12.28 -14.15 -8.30
C LEU A 75 13.49 -14.24 -9.24
N LEU A 76 13.37 -14.86 -10.42
CA LEU A 76 14.45 -14.87 -11.41
C LEU A 76 14.79 -13.47 -11.92
N THR A 77 13.79 -12.62 -12.13
CA THR A 77 13.99 -11.22 -12.54
C THR A 77 14.66 -10.42 -11.43
N ALA A 78 14.27 -10.65 -10.16
CA ALA A 78 14.89 -10.04 -8.99
C ALA A 78 16.36 -10.46 -8.84
N ASP A 79 16.66 -11.75 -9.02
CA ASP A 79 18.03 -12.27 -8.95
C ASP A 79 18.92 -11.68 -10.04
N MET A 80 18.39 -11.58 -11.28
CA MET A 80 19.06 -10.90 -12.39
C MET A 80 19.31 -9.42 -12.09
N TRP A 81 18.38 -8.76 -11.40
CA TRP A 81 18.48 -7.34 -11.09
C TRP A 81 19.64 -7.00 -10.15
N ARG A 82 20.16 -7.97 -9.39
CA ARG A 82 21.32 -7.76 -8.51
C ARG A 82 22.59 -7.39 -9.27
N ASP A 83 22.66 -7.70 -10.57
CA ASP A 83 23.78 -7.34 -11.44
C ASP A 83 23.79 -5.82 -11.79
N LEU A 84 22.72 -5.10 -11.47
CA LEU A 84 22.56 -3.68 -11.81
C LEU A 84 23.05 -2.77 -10.68
N PRO A 85 23.37 -1.49 -10.97
CA PRO A 85 23.70 -0.51 -9.94
C PRO A 85 22.65 -0.48 -8.81
N PRO A 86 23.05 -0.33 -7.53
CA PRO A 86 22.12 -0.38 -6.39
C PRO A 86 21.01 0.68 -6.43
N ASP A 87 21.25 1.80 -7.11
CA ASP A 87 20.27 2.89 -7.29
C ASP A 87 19.31 2.65 -8.48
N CYS A 88 19.53 1.61 -9.29
CA CYS A 88 18.57 1.17 -10.29
C CYS A 88 17.41 0.40 -9.66
N ARG A 89 16.18 0.69 -10.09
CA ARG A 89 14.94 0.16 -9.50
C ARG A 89 14.24 -0.83 -10.43
N LEU A 90 13.92 -2.02 -9.92
CA LEU A 90 12.94 -2.91 -10.52
C LEU A 90 11.60 -2.75 -9.81
N ASN A 91 10.58 -2.37 -10.58
CA ASN A 91 9.20 -2.43 -10.16
C ASN A 91 8.53 -3.63 -10.85
N PHE A 92 8.35 -4.72 -10.12
CA PHE A 92 7.63 -5.90 -10.62
C PHE A 92 6.18 -5.81 -10.19
N ILE A 93 5.26 -5.96 -11.12
CA ILE A 93 3.81 -6.05 -10.87
C ILE A 93 3.40 -7.45 -11.27
N SER A 94 2.63 -8.15 -10.44
CA SER A 94 2.03 -9.42 -10.86
C SER A 94 0.57 -9.47 -10.44
N ILE A 95 -0.29 -9.95 -11.34
CA ILE A 95 -1.73 -10.04 -11.12
C ILE A 95 -2.11 -11.51 -11.00
N GLU A 96 -2.72 -11.89 -9.89
CA GLU A 96 -3.10 -13.27 -9.58
C GLU A 96 -4.55 -13.36 -9.11
N LYS A 97 -5.31 -14.28 -9.71
CA LYS A 97 -6.71 -14.50 -9.35
C LYS A 97 -6.86 -15.61 -8.31
N HIS A 98 -5.97 -16.60 -8.36
CA HIS A 98 -5.98 -17.79 -7.53
C HIS A 98 -4.60 -17.96 -6.89
N PRO A 99 -4.26 -17.16 -5.88
CA PRO A 99 -2.96 -17.23 -5.24
C PRO A 99 -2.77 -18.62 -4.60
N VAL A 100 -1.58 -19.18 -4.79
CA VAL A 100 -1.20 -20.42 -4.10
C VAL A 100 -1.12 -20.17 -2.59
N ARG A 101 -1.38 -21.20 -1.78
CA ARG A 101 -1.25 -21.06 -0.33
C ARG A 101 0.23 -20.86 0.04
N LYS A 102 0.48 -20.11 1.11
CA LYS A 102 1.84 -19.82 1.59
C LYS A 102 2.67 -21.08 1.85
N GLN A 103 2.03 -22.15 2.32
CA GLN A 103 2.68 -23.45 2.57
C GLN A 103 3.13 -24.11 1.26
N ASP A 104 2.26 -24.16 0.25
CA ASP A 104 2.58 -24.70 -1.08
C ASP A 104 3.67 -23.87 -1.77
N LEU A 105 3.60 -22.53 -1.64
CA LEU A 105 4.63 -21.61 -2.10
C LEU A 105 5.98 -21.91 -1.47
N ALA A 106 6.03 -22.01 -0.13
CA ALA A 106 7.26 -22.30 0.60
C ALA A 106 7.83 -23.68 0.24
N GLN A 107 6.98 -24.70 0.16
CA GLN A 107 7.37 -26.05 -0.25
C GLN A 107 8.04 -26.04 -1.62
N LEU A 108 7.43 -25.39 -2.60
CA LEU A 108 8.03 -25.33 -3.93
C LEU A 108 9.34 -24.53 -3.93
N LEU A 109 9.32 -23.32 -3.37
CA LEU A 109 10.48 -22.43 -3.44
C LEU A 109 11.69 -23.00 -2.70
N SER A 110 11.51 -23.90 -1.73
CA SER A 110 12.61 -24.62 -1.07
C SER A 110 13.44 -25.52 -2.01
N LYS A 111 12.93 -25.84 -3.20
CA LYS A 111 13.64 -26.66 -4.19
C LYS A 111 14.63 -25.87 -5.05
N PHE A 112 14.60 -24.54 -4.94
CA PHE A 112 15.38 -23.63 -5.77
C PHE A 112 16.12 -22.62 -4.89
N GLU A 113 17.27 -22.16 -5.36
CA GLU A 113 18.02 -21.09 -4.70
C GLU A 113 17.65 -19.74 -5.31
N PHE A 114 16.79 -18.98 -4.63
CA PHE A 114 16.45 -17.60 -4.98
C PHE A 114 16.87 -16.67 -3.86
N SER A 115 17.49 -15.53 -4.18
CA SER A 115 17.99 -14.62 -3.13
C SER A 115 16.91 -13.87 -2.39
N SER A 116 15.73 -13.73 -2.99
CA SER A 116 14.59 -13.00 -2.42
C SER A 116 13.43 -13.91 -1.96
N HIS A 117 13.65 -15.22 -1.79
CA HIS A 117 12.57 -16.12 -1.35
C HIS A 117 12.08 -15.84 0.08
N GLU A 118 12.97 -15.51 1.01
CA GLU A 118 12.67 -15.22 2.41
C GLU A 118 11.87 -13.92 2.53
N PRO A 119 12.30 -12.77 1.94
CA PRO A 119 11.51 -11.56 1.90
C PRO A 119 10.11 -11.75 1.31
N LEU A 120 9.98 -12.55 0.24
CA LEU A 120 8.68 -12.88 -0.34
C LEU A 120 7.81 -13.64 0.66
N LEU A 121 8.29 -14.76 1.22
CA LEU A 121 7.51 -15.58 2.15
C LEU A 121 7.14 -14.83 3.43
N ALA A 122 8.02 -13.99 3.95
CA ALA A 122 7.76 -13.19 5.15
C ALA A 122 6.60 -12.21 4.95
N GLN A 123 6.49 -11.61 3.77
CA GLN A 123 5.49 -10.58 3.43
C GLN A 123 4.33 -11.11 2.57
N TYR A 124 4.31 -12.41 2.22
CA TYR A 124 3.29 -12.98 1.35
C TYR A 124 1.90 -12.86 2.01
N PRO A 125 0.96 -12.12 1.39
CA PRO A 125 -0.31 -11.82 2.01
C PRO A 125 -1.22 -13.06 2.01
N PRO A 126 -2.18 -13.14 2.94
CA PRO A 126 -3.35 -13.98 2.74
C PRO A 126 -4.06 -13.63 1.42
N HIS A 127 -4.91 -14.52 0.93
CA HIS A 127 -5.58 -14.45 -0.38
C HIS A 127 -6.72 -13.40 -0.43
N TYR A 128 -6.55 -12.26 0.22
CA TYR A 128 -7.50 -11.16 0.19
C TYR A 128 -7.26 -10.22 -0.98
N ARG A 129 -8.35 -9.66 -1.50
CA ARG A 129 -8.38 -8.80 -2.66
C ARG A 129 -7.67 -7.48 -2.40
N GLY A 130 -6.87 -7.05 -3.38
CA GLY A 130 -6.24 -5.74 -3.36
C GLY A 130 -4.81 -5.76 -3.89
N GLN A 131 -4.13 -4.63 -3.72
CA GLN A 131 -2.75 -4.46 -4.08
C GLN A 131 -1.88 -4.57 -2.82
N HIS A 132 -0.85 -5.41 -2.89
CA HIS A 132 0.04 -5.74 -1.79
C HIS A 132 1.48 -5.37 -2.17
N VAL A 133 2.10 -4.49 -1.40
CA VAL A 133 3.49 -4.06 -1.62
C VAL A 133 4.42 -4.99 -0.85
N ILE A 134 5.35 -5.62 -1.57
CA ILE A 134 6.36 -6.52 -1.04
C ILE A 134 7.73 -6.03 -1.48
N TRP A 135 8.62 -5.78 -0.54
CA TRP A 135 10.01 -5.43 -0.84
C TRP A 135 10.86 -6.70 -0.84
N LEU A 136 11.39 -7.07 -2.01
CA LEU A 136 12.22 -8.26 -2.20
C LEU A 136 13.70 -7.98 -1.92
N SER A 137 14.11 -6.73 -2.09
CA SER A 137 15.41 -6.16 -1.72
C SER A 137 15.28 -4.64 -1.63
N ASN A 138 16.36 -3.93 -1.31
CA ASN A 138 16.37 -2.47 -1.32
C ASN A 138 16.02 -1.87 -2.68
N ASN A 139 16.34 -2.56 -3.78
CA ASN A 139 16.20 -2.05 -5.15
C ASN A 139 15.16 -2.82 -6.02
N VAL A 140 14.47 -3.83 -5.45
CA VAL A 140 13.41 -4.61 -6.11
C VAL A 140 12.12 -4.59 -5.30
N ARG A 141 11.05 -4.08 -5.91
CA ARG A 141 9.71 -4.03 -5.31
C ARG A 141 8.72 -4.84 -6.14
N LEU A 142 7.96 -5.71 -5.47
CA LEU A 142 6.82 -6.43 -6.01
C LEU A 142 5.50 -5.74 -5.59
N LEU A 143 4.65 -5.43 -6.56
CA LEU A 143 3.24 -5.12 -6.37
C LEU A 143 2.44 -6.36 -6.76
N LEU A 144 2.08 -7.18 -5.78
CA LEU A 144 1.22 -8.35 -6.00
C LEU A 144 -0.23 -7.89 -5.93
N ILE A 145 -0.99 -8.09 -7.01
CA ILE A 145 -2.39 -7.72 -7.10
C ILE A 145 -3.22 -8.99 -7.09
N ILE A 146 -3.94 -9.21 -5.99
CA ILE A 146 -4.86 -10.33 -5.86
C ILE A 146 -6.24 -9.87 -6.30
N ASP A 147 -6.61 -10.15 -7.55
CA ASP A 147 -7.93 -9.84 -8.09
C ASP A 147 -8.16 -10.55 -9.44
N ASP A 148 -9.37 -10.43 -10.00
CA ASP A 148 -9.58 -10.76 -11.41
C ASP A 148 -8.75 -9.82 -12.29
N ILE A 149 -8.16 -10.37 -13.36
CA ILE A 149 -7.25 -9.64 -14.24
C ILE A 149 -7.89 -8.40 -14.88
N ASP A 150 -9.19 -8.46 -15.22
CA ASP A 150 -9.87 -7.33 -15.85
C ASP A 150 -10.10 -6.19 -14.86
N ASP A 151 -10.47 -6.52 -13.64
CA ASP A 151 -10.65 -5.59 -12.52
C ASP A 151 -9.32 -4.98 -12.07
N ALA A 152 -8.29 -5.82 -11.89
CA ALA A 152 -6.94 -5.42 -11.54
C ALA A 152 -6.37 -4.43 -12.56
N LEU A 153 -6.38 -4.79 -13.85
CA LEU A 153 -5.93 -3.89 -14.91
C LEU A 153 -6.81 -2.66 -14.97
N GLY A 154 -8.12 -2.74 -14.76
CA GLY A 154 -9.00 -1.57 -14.71
C GLY A 154 -8.65 -0.58 -13.59
N ASN A 155 -8.14 -1.09 -12.46
CA ASN A 155 -7.78 -0.32 -11.27
C ASN A 155 -6.30 0.08 -11.20
N LEU A 156 -5.43 -0.50 -12.02
CA LEU A 156 -3.99 -0.30 -11.99
C LEU A 156 -3.58 1.10 -12.50
N ASP A 157 -2.78 1.79 -11.70
CA ASP A 157 -2.08 3.05 -12.02
C ASP A 157 -0.57 2.79 -12.13
N ALA A 158 -0.14 2.46 -13.35
CA ALA A 158 1.24 2.14 -13.69
C ALA A 158 1.52 2.37 -15.17
N GLN A 159 2.80 2.57 -15.50
CA GLN A 159 3.32 2.62 -16.86
C GLN A 159 4.38 1.52 -17.02
N VAL A 160 4.08 0.53 -17.85
CA VAL A 160 4.79 -0.75 -17.97
C VAL A 160 5.78 -0.71 -19.13
N ASP A 161 7.00 -1.18 -18.88
CA ASP A 161 8.07 -1.30 -19.86
C ASP A 161 8.12 -2.71 -20.49
N MET A 162 7.81 -3.74 -19.71
CA MET A 162 7.79 -5.14 -20.17
C MET A 162 6.58 -5.88 -19.62
N TRP A 163 5.85 -6.57 -20.49
CA TRP A 163 4.75 -7.46 -20.11
C TRP A 163 5.17 -8.92 -20.18
N PHE A 164 4.87 -9.69 -19.13
CA PHE A 164 4.94 -11.15 -19.15
C PHE A 164 3.52 -11.71 -19.26
N LEU A 165 3.19 -12.31 -20.42
CA LEU A 165 1.94 -13.04 -20.60
C LEU A 165 2.23 -14.50 -20.28
N ASP A 166 2.24 -14.79 -18.98
CA ASP A 166 2.56 -16.10 -18.41
C ASP A 166 1.38 -16.68 -17.62
N GLY A 167 0.29 -16.98 -18.32
CA GLY A 167 -0.79 -17.76 -17.72
C GLY A 167 -1.05 -19.03 -18.50
N PHE A 168 -2.00 -19.83 -18.01
CA PHE A 168 -2.38 -21.09 -18.64
C PHE A 168 -2.74 -20.92 -20.11
N ALA A 169 -2.55 -21.99 -20.87
CA ALA A 169 -2.68 -21.98 -22.32
C ALA A 169 -4.00 -21.32 -22.76
N PRO A 170 -4.03 -20.56 -23.87
CA PRO A 170 -5.23 -19.83 -24.29
C PRO A 170 -6.49 -20.68 -24.44
N SER A 171 -6.35 -21.97 -24.76
CA SER A 171 -7.45 -22.93 -24.81
C SER A 171 -8.07 -23.23 -23.43
N LYS A 172 -7.30 -23.09 -22.35
CA LYS A 172 -7.68 -23.44 -20.97
C LYS A 172 -8.07 -22.22 -20.12
N ASN A 173 -7.55 -21.03 -20.43
CA ASN A 173 -7.89 -19.80 -19.70
C ASN A 173 -8.30 -18.64 -20.63
N GLN A 174 -9.40 -18.81 -21.36
CA GLN A 174 -9.84 -17.81 -22.34
C GLN A 174 -10.08 -16.40 -21.76
N ALA A 175 -10.44 -16.31 -20.47
CA ALA A 175 -10.67 -15.04 -19.79
C ALA A 175 -9.43 -14.13 -19.80
N MET A 176 -8.24 -14.71 -19.78
CA MET A 176 -6.96 -13.98 -19.79
C MET A 176 -6.55 -13.47 -21.19
N TRP A 177 -7.05 -14.10 -22.25
CA TRP A 177 -6.57 -13.87 -23.62
C TRP A 177 -7.58 -13.07 -24.46
N GLN A 178 -8.25 -12.09 -23.84
CA GLN A 178 -9.33 -11.32 -24.46
C GLN A 178 -8.84 -9.99 -25.06
N PRO A 179 -9.44 -9.54 -26.19
CA PRO A 179 -9.12 -8.25 -26.81
C PRO A 179 -9.19 -7.03 -25.88
N ALA A 180 -10.13 -7.04 -24.92
CA ALA A 180 -10.27 -5.96 -23.94
C ALA A 180 -9.03 -5.82 -23.04
N LEU A 181 -8.41 -6.95 -22.65
CA LEU A 181 -7.22 -6.96 -21.82
C LEU A 181 -6.00 -6.41 -22.58
N TYR A 182 -5.81 -6.82 -23.84
CA TYR A 182 -4.71 -6.28 -24.66
C TYR A 182 -4.81 -4.75 -24.83
N ARG A 183 -6.02 -4.19 -24.93
CA ARG A 183 -6.21 -2.73 -24.95
C ARG A 183 -5.83 -2.08 -23.62
N LYS A 184 -6.20 -2.67 -22.48
CA LYS A 184 -5.80 -2.20 -21.14
C LYS A 184 -4.29 -2.28 -20.93
N MET A 185 -3.63 -3.30 -21.48
CA MET A 185 -2.17 -3.41 -21.50
C MET A 185 -1.56 -2.31 -22.37
N PHE A 186 -2.06 -2.11 -23.59
CA PHE A 186 -1.55 -1.08 -24.49
C PHE A 186 -1.63 0.32 -23.88
N SER A 187 -2.76 0.67 -23.25
CA SER A 187 -2.95 1.98 -22.61
C SER A 187 -2.01 2.21 -21.42
N ARG A 188 -1.52 1.14 -20.80
CA ARG A 188 -0.57 1.16 -19.67
C ARG A 188 0.88 0.93 -20.10
N SER A 189 1.14 0.74 -21.37
CA SER A 189 2.49 0.48 -21.88
C SER A 189 3.22 1.78 -22.16
N ARG A 190 4.50 1.90 -21.79
CA ARG A 190 5.35 3.00 -22.25
C ARG A 190 5.64 2.87 -23.75
N HIS A 191 6.09 3.95 -24.37
CA HIS A 191 6.55 3.88 -25.76
C HIS A 191 7.70 2.89 -25.89
N GLY A 192 7.64 2.03 -26.91
CA GLY A 192 8.61 0.97 -27.10
C GLY A 192 8.53 -0.19 -26.11
N ALA A 193 7.56 -0.20 -25.18
CA ALA A 193 7.39 -1.31 -24.24
C ALA A 193 7.20 -2.64 -24.97
N GLU A 194 7.72 -3.71 -24.39
CA GLU A 194 7.78 -5.03 -25.00
C GLU A 194 6.84 -6.01 -24.29
N VAL A 195 6.53 -7.09 -24.99
CA VAL A 195 5.64 -8.16 -24.56
C VAL A 195 6.35 -9.48 -24.82
N ALA A 196 6.55 -10.26 -23.78
CA ALA A 196 7.11 -11.60 -23.82
C ALA A 196 6.01 -12.64 -23.53
N THR A 197 5.96 -13.69 -24.35
CA THR A 197 5.07 -14.83 -24.13
C THR A 197 5.65 -16.11 -24.74
N TYR A 198 5.38 -17.23 -24.09
CA TYR A 198 5.71 -18.54 -24.63
C TYR A 198 4.74 -18.97 -25.76
N SER A 199 3.60 -18.30 -25.90
CA SER A 199 2.53 -18.69 -26.82
C SER A 199 2.71 -18.10 -28.22
N ALA A 200 2.70 -18.95 -29.25
CA ALA A 200 2.66 -18.54 -30.66
C ALA A 200 1.24 -18.59 -31.27
N ALA A 201 0.20 -18.69 -30.44
CA ALA A 201 -1.17 -18.84 -30.91
C ALA A 201 -1.64 -17.65 -31.75
N GLY A 202 -2.23 -17.93 -32.93
CA GLY A 202 -2.64 -16.88 -33.87
C GLY A 202 -3.69 -15.90 -33.31
N GLY A 203 -4.54 -16.34 -32.38
CA GLY A 203 -5.51 -15.48 -31.69
C GLY A 203 -4.84 -14.41 -30.80
N VAL A 204 -3.79 -14.80 -30.08
CA VAL A 204 -2.99 -13.90 -29.23
C VAL A 204 -2.29 -12.86 -30.10
N ARG A 205 -1.64 -13.30 -31.17
CA ARG A 205 -0.99 -12.41 -32.13
C ARG A 205 -1.95 -11.36 -32.69
N ARG A 206 -3.09 -11.78 -33.25
CA ARG A 206 -4.09 -10.86 -33.82
C ARG A 206 -4.69 -9.93 -32.75
N GLY A 207 -4.89 -10.42 -31.54
CA GLY A 207 -5.39 -9.63 -30.42
C GLY A 207 -4.43 -8.50 -30.02
N LEU A 208 -3.12 -8.80 -29.94
CA LEU A 208 -2.07 -7.82 -29.68
C LEU A 208 -1.95 -6.80 -30.82
N GLU A 209 -1.96 -7.26 -32.08
CA GLU A 209 -1.95 -6.38 -33.26
C GLU A 209 -3.15 -5.44 -33.27
N TYR A 210 -4.36 -5.96 -32.99
CA TYR A 210 -5.58 -5.17 -32.92
C TYR A 210 -5.59 -4.14 -31.78
N ALA A 211 -4.91 -4.43 -30.67
CA ALA A 211 -4.72 -3.47 -29.58
C ALA A 211 -3.69 -2.37 -29.91
N GLY A 212 -2.87 -2.56 -30.96
CA GLY A 212 -1.89 -1.58 -31.44
C GLY A 212 -0.43 -1.99 -31.27
N PHE A 213 -0.14 -3.21 -30.78
CA PHE A 213 1.24 -3.71 -30.70
C PHE A 213 1.72 -4.18 -32.08
N THR A 214 3.01 -4.00 -32.36
CA THR A 214 3.68 -4.65 -33.50
C THR A 214 4.23 -5.99 -33.04
N THR A 215 3.84 -7.09 -33.70
CA THR A 215 4.27 -8.44 -33.32
C THR A 215 5.38 -8.98 -34.21
N ARG A 216 6.22 -9.83 -33.64
CA ARG A 216 7.28 -10.56 -34.34
C ARG A 216 7.33 -12.00 -33.82
N LYS A 217 7.43 -12.96 -34.74
CA LYS A 217 7.78 -14.34 -34.39
C LYS A 217 9.27 -14.43 -34.09
N ILE A 218 9.62 -15.09 -32.99
CA ILE A 218 10.99 -15.35 -32.57
C ILE A 218 11.18 -16.86 -32.42
N ASP A 219 12.43 -17.30 -32.43
CA ASP A 219 12.79 -18.71 -32.24
C ASP A 219 12.24 -19.18 -30.88
N GLY A 220 11.64 -20.37 -30.86
CA GLY A 220 11.12 -20.95 -29.63
C GLY A 220 12.21 -21.54 -28.73
N PHE A 221 11.88 -21.72 -27.45
CA PHE A 221 12.78 -22.37 -26.49
C PHE A 221 12.55 -23.89 -26.43
N GLY A 222 13.63 -24.67 -26.35
CA GLY A 222 13.57 -26.12 -26.22
C GLY A 222 12.92 -26.80 -27.44
N ARG A 223 11.80 -27.50 -27.23
CA ARG A 223 11.05 -28.20 -28.29
C ARG A 223 10.06 -27.30 -29.05
N LYS A 224 9.87 -26.05 -28.63
CA LYS A 224 8.97 -25.11 -29.32
C LYS A 224 9.72 -24.51 -30.51
N ASN A 225 9.11 -24.57 -31.70
CA ASN A 225 9.70 -24.01 -32.91
C ASN A 225 9.61 -22.48 -32.97
N GLU A 226 8.51 -21.91 -32.46
CA GLU A 226 8.24 -20.47 -32.54
C GLU A 226 7.63 -19.96 -31.23
N MET A 227 7.96 -18.71 -30.88
CA MET A 227 7.32 -17.90 -29.83
C MET A 227 6.93 -16.53 -30.39
N LEU A 228 6.19 -15.75 -29.60
CA LEU A 228 5.73 -14.42 -29.98
C LEU A 228 6.38 -13.36 -29.09
N SER A 229 6.92 -12.33 -29.72
CA SER A 229 7.24 -11.06 -29.07
C SER A 229 6.36 -9.97 -29.66
N ALA A 230 5.95 -9.00 -28.85
CA ALA A 230 5.27 -7.81 -29.34
C ALA A 230 5.85 -6.55 -28.73
N LYS A 231 5.64 -5.41 -29.40
CA LYS A 231 6.19 -4.13 -28.99
C LYS A 231 5.22 -2.99 -29.28
N ARG A 232 5.03 -2.09 -28.32
CA ARG A 232 4.29 -0.84 -28.54
C ARG A 232 5.14 0.07 -29.44
N PRO A 233 4.58 0.67 -30.50
CA PRO A 233 5.33 1.56 -31.37
C PRO A 233 6.10 2.66 -30.61
N GLY A 234 7.31 2.94 -31.07
CA GLY A 234 8.23 3.89 -30.47
C GLY A 234 9.55 3.26 -29.99
N THR A 235 10.44 4.11 -29.52
CA THR A 235 11.73 3.72 -28.97
C THR A 235 11.65 3.69 -27.46
N TRP A 236 11.96 2.54 -26.88
CA TRP A 236 12.03 2.41 -25.43
C TRP A 236 13.26 3.11 -24.88
N GLN A 237 13.09 3.82 -23.78
CA GLN A 237 14.15 4.44 -22.99
C GLN A 237 13.88 4.14 -21.50
N PRO A 238 14.94 3.84 -20.72
CA PRO A 238 14.79 3.67 -19.28
C PRO A 238 14.22 4.95 -18.68
N LEU A 239 13.29 4.80 -17.74
CA LEU A 239 12.82 5.95 -16.98
C LEU A 239 13.90 6.30 -15.96
N GLU A 240 14.33 7.55 -15.94
CA GLU A 240 15.24 8.02 -14.89
C GLU A 240 14.44 8.27 -13.61
N SER A 241 14.96 7.79 -12.49
CA SER A 241 14.41 8.06 -11.16
C SER A 241 14.47 9.55 -10.88
N CYS A 242 13.44 10.04 -10.21
CA CYS A 242 13.38 11.42 -9.74
C CYS A 242 14.55 11.70 -8.78
N ARG A 243 15.28 12.79 -9.02
CA ARG A 243 16.36 13.29 -8.15
C ARG A 243 15.99 14.61 -7.48
N ASP A 244 14.71 14.95 -7.53
CA ASP A 244 14.14 16.17 -7.01
C ASP A 244 14.29 16.19 -5.48
N SER A 245 14.69 17.34 -4.94
CA SER A 245 14.80 17.56 -3.51
C SER A 245 13.43 17.53 -2.84
N ILE A 246 13.34 16.95 -1.64
CA ILE A 246 12.06 16.75 -0.93
C ILE A 246 12.13 17.30 0.49
N THR A 247 11.13 18.10 0.87
CA THR A 247 10.89 18.52 2.25
C THR A 247 9.57 17.94 2.76
N ILE A 248 9.58 17.44 3.99
CA ILE A 248 8.40 16.97 4.72
C ILE A 248 8.16 17.94 5.89
N ILE A 249 6.96 18.49 6.01
CA ILE A 249 6.56 19.25 7.21
C ILE A 249 5.70 18.35 8.10
N GLY A 250 6.20 18.08 9.31
CA GLY A 250 5.61 17.25 10.35
C GLY A 250 6.35 15.93 10.53
N ALA A 251 6.71 15.61 11.77
CA ALA A 251 7.37 14.38 12.21
C ALA A 251 6.45 13.47 13.05
N GLY A 252 5.13 13.55 12.81
CA GLY A 252 4.15 12.55 13.25
C GLY A 252 4.12 11.33 12.32
N LEU A 253 3.18 10.40 12.53
CA LEU A 253 3.09 9.14 11.76
C LEU A 253 3.16 9.32 10.25
N ALA A 254 2.41 10.28 9.70
CA ALA A 254 2.37 10.53 8.26
C ALA A 254 3.74 10.94 7.72
N GLY A 255 4.44 11.84 8.42
CA GLY A 255 5.75 12.34 8.00
C GLY A 255 6.85 11.30 8.16
N ILE A 256 6.90 10.59 9.29
CA ILE A 256 7.91 9.55 9.49
C ILE A 256 7.75 8.41 8.49
N PHE A 257 6.53 8.03 8.11
CA PHE A 257 6.36 7.00 7.08
C PHE A 257 6.63 7.50 5.65
N CYS A 258 6.47 8.80 5.38
CA CYS A 258 6.99 9.38 4.13
C CYS A 258 8.53 9.31 4.11
N ALA A 259 9.17 9.66 5.22
CA ALA A 259 10.61 9.50 5.40
C ALA A 259 11.05 8.04 5.22
N GLU A 260 10.34 7.07 5.81
CA GLU A 260 10.63 5.64 5.63
C GLU A 260 10.61 5.24 4.14
N ALA A 261 9.55 5.63 3.43
CA ALA A 261 9.38 5.31 2.02
C ALA A 261 10.47 5.95 1.13
N LEU A 262 10.96 7.13 1.49
CA LEU A 262 12.08 7.80 0.82
C LEU A 262 13.43 7.15 1.15
N THR A 263 13.70 6.87 2.42
CA THR A 263 14.91 6.18 2.88
C THR A 263 15.07 4.81 2.22
N ARG A 264 13.97 4.04 2.10
CA ARG A 264 13.96 2.74 1.38
C ARG A 264 14.44 2.85 -0.07
N ARG A 265 14.31 4.02 -0.68
CA ARG A 265 14.70 4.30 -2.07
C ARG A 265 16.01 5.06 -2.18
N GLY A 266 16.67 5.36 -1.06
CA GLY A 266 17.90 6.14 -1.04
C GLY A 266 17.70 7.59 -1.48
N ILE A 267 16.49 8.14 -1.34
CA ILE A 267 16.20 9.53 -1.68
C ILE A 267 16.47 10.41 -0.46
N GLU A 268 17.30 11.43 -0.64
CA GLU A 268 17.56 12.43 0.40
C GLU A 268 16.34 13.34 0.60
N PHE A 269 16.07 13.68 1.85
CA PHE A 269 14.97 14.57 2.22
C PHE A 269 15.32 15.39 3.46
N GLN A 270 14.57 16.48 3.65
CA GLN A 270 14.53 17.22 4.90
C GLN A 270 13.20 17.00 5.60
N ILE A 271 13.22 16.93 6.93
CA ILE A 271 12.01 16.90 7.73
C ILE A 271 12.03 18.04 8.74
N ILE A 272 10.97 18.84 8.76
CA ILE A 272 10.79 20.01 9.62
C ILE A 272 9.64 19.72 10.57
N ASP A 273 9.83 19.99 11.86
CA ASP A 273 8.79 19.82 12.88
C ASP A 273 8.82 20.97 13.90
N GLY A 274 7.64 21.45 14.32
CA GLY A 274 7.53 22.54 15.29
C GLY A 274 7.86 22.12 16.73
N GLY A 275 7.78 20.82 17.02
CA GLY A 275 8.01 20.23 18.34
C GLY A 275 6.77 20.19 19.24
N ASP A 276 5.61 20.64 18.76
CA ASP A 276 4.37 20.55 19.52
C ASP A 276 3.86 19.10 19.56
N PRO A 277 3.47 18.57 20.74
CA PRO A 277 3.01 17.20 20.87
C PRO A 277 1.69 17.00 20.11
N GLY A 278 1.77 16.27 19.00
CA GLY A 278 0.62 15.86 18.19
C GLY A 278 0.00 14.54 18.67
N PRO A 279 -1.14 14.11 18.11
CA PRO A 279 -1.83 12.87 18.49
C PRO A 279 -1.01 11.59 18.22
N SER A 280 0.11 11.69 17.47
CA SER A 280 1.02 10.58 17.24
C SER A 280 1.93 10.28 18.44
N THR A 281 2.14 11.25 19.35
CA THR A 281 3.12 11.10 20.46
C THR A 281 2.63 10.20 21.60
N ILE A 282 1.39 9.70 21.53
CA ILE A 282 0.89 8.73 22.50
C ILE A 282 1.74 7.44 22.37
N PRO A 283 2.26 6.89 23.48
CA PRO A 283 3.22 5.78 23.42
C PRO A 283 2.75 4.54 22.65
N GLN A 284 1.47 4.19 22.77
CA GLN A 284 0.88 3.02 22.12
C GLN A 284 -0.29 3.44 21.24
N LEU A 285 -0.24 3.08 19.96
CA LEU A 285 -1.26 3.42 18.96
C LEU A 285 -1.87 2.16 18.36
N ALA A 286 -3.19 2.08 18.28
CA ALA A 286 -3.87 0.87 17.81
C ALA A 286 -3.72 0.69 16.30
N VAL A 287 -3.30 -0.51 15.90
CA VAL A 287 -3.20 -0.95 14.50
C VAL A 287 -4.25 -2.04 14.30
N MET A 288 -5.40 -1.64 13.75
CA MET A 288 -6.49 -2.57 13.47
C MET A 288 -7.31 -2.11 12.27
N PRO A 289 -7.74 -3.04 11.40
CA PRO A 289 -8.46 -2.68 10.20
C PRO A 289 -9.85 -2.12 10.52
N GLN A 290 -10.35 -1.24 9.66
CA GLN A 290 -11.75 -0.90 9.61
C GLN A 290 -12.43 -1.89 8.67
N LEU A 291 -13.43 -2.60 9.19
CA LEU A 291 -14.16 -3.63 8.46
C LEU A 291 -15.67 -3.33 8.47
N ALA A 292 -16.33 -3.76 7.41
CA ALA A 292 -17.78 -3.73 7.25
C ALA A 292 -18.26 -4.97 6.49
N LEU A 293 -19.57 -5.20 6.51
CA LEU A 293 -20.19 -6.33 5.81
C LEU A 293 -19.91 -6.27 4.31
N ALA A 294 -19.99 -5.08 3.70
CA ALA A 294 -19.57 -4.86 2.31
C ALA A 294 -18.06 -4.64 2.22
N SER A 295 -17.39 -5.34 1.30
CA SER A 295 -15.95 -5.21 1.04
C SER A 295 -15.62 -4.05 0.10
N GLU A 296 -16.13 -2.86 0.41
CA GLU A 296 -15.82 -1.65 -0.36
C GLU A 296 -14.31 -1.34 -0.37
N PRO A 297 -13.81 -0.63 -1.40
CA PRO A 297 -12.39 -0.26 -1.52
C PRO A 297 -11.76 0.33 -0.26
N ARG A 298 -12.51 1.13 0.53
CA ARG A 298 -12.02 1.70 1.80
C ARG A 298 -11.69 0.65 2.87
N TYR A 299 -12.48 -0.42 2.95
CA TYR A 299 -12.28 -1.46 3.96
C TYR A 299 -11.20 -2.44 3.51
N ARG A 300 -11.14 -2.76 2.21
CA ARG A 300 -10.01 -3.49 1.62
C ARG A 300 -8.69 -2.74 1.78
N PHE A 301 -8.67 -1.43 1.53
CA PHE A 301 -7.50 -0.59 1.84
C PHE A 301 -7.14 -0.67 3.32
N SER A 302 -8.11 -0.54 4.23
CA SER A 302 -7.79 -0.58 5.66
C SER A 302 -7.23 -1.93 6.11
N PHE A 303 -7.67 -3.03 5.50
CA PHE A 303 -7.16 -4.36 5.77
C PHE A 303 -5.74 -4.53 5.21
N ALA A 304 -5.52 -4.11 3.95
CA ALA A 304 -4.19 -4.08 3.33
C ALA A 304 -3.19 -3.24 4.11
N ALA A 305 -3.60 -2.05 4.57
CA ALA A 305 -2.76 -1.15 5.34
C ALA A 305 -2.39 -1.73 6.72
N CYS A 306 -3.32 -2.44 7.37
CA CYS A 306 -3.04 -3.16 8.61
C CYS A 306 -1.99 -4.25 8.41
N HIS A 307 -2.12 -5.05 7.35
CA HIS A 307 -1.13 -6.07 7.02
C HIS A 307 0.23 -5.46 6.66
N TYR A 308 0.24 -4.39 5.85
CA TYR A 308 1.47 -3.68 5.50
C TYR A 308 2.16 -3.07 6.72
N MET A 309 1.43 -2.68 7.76
CA MET A 309 2.02 -2.16 9.00
C MET A 309 2.81 -3.22 9.79
N GLN A 310 2.55 -4.52 9.58
CA GLN A 310 3.16 -5.57 10.41
C GLN A 310 4.68 -5.65 10.32
N SER A 311 5.25 -5.17 9.21
CA SER A 311 6.70 -5.14 9.00
C SER A 311 7.33 -3.80 9.41
N ALA A 312 6.57 -2.93 10.09
CA ALA A 312 7.08 -1.66 10.57
C ALA A 312 7.91 -1.88 11.84
N PRO A 313 9.03 -1.17 12.01
CA PRO A 313 9.70 -1.11 13.30
C PRO A 313 8.74 -0.57 14.36
N GLY A 314 8.82 -1.08 15.60
CA GLY A 314 7.90 -0.72 16.68
C GLY A 314 6.49 -1.31 16.55
N TYR A 315 6.21 -2.19 15.59
CA TYR A 315 4.95 -2.92 15.54
C TYR A 315 4.97 -4.15 16.46
N TYR A 316 3.94 -4.26 17.30
CA TYR A 316 3.74 -5.38 18.22
C TYR A 316 2.45 -6.12 17.87
N LYS A 317 2.57 -7.33 17.34
CA LYS A 317 1.45 -8.23 17.02
C LYS A 317 0.90 -8.90 18.29
N THR A 318 0.07 -8.17 19.02
CA THR A 318 -0.54 -8.65 20.28
C THR A 318 -1.95 -9.21 20.09
N GLY A 319 -2.51 -9.07 18.90
CA GLY A 319 -3.93 -9.26 18.65
C GLY A 319 -4.79 -8.13 19.24
N VAL A 320 -6.00 -8.01 18.70
CA VAL A 320 -7.01 -7.06 19.16
C VAL A 320 -8.32 -7.80 19.39
N HIS A 321 -8.88 -7.65 20.58
CA HIS A 321 -10.19 -8.19 20.92
C HIS A 321 -11.20 -7.05 20.94
N ARG A 322 -12.20 -7.10 20.06
CA ARG A 322 -13.24 -6.10 19.95
C ARG A 322 -14.59 -6.66 20.37
N TRP A 323 -15.15 -6.14 21.46
CA TRP A 323 -16.49 -6.49 21.91
C TRP A 323 -17.55 -5.61 21.23
N GLY A 324 -18.73 -6.18 20.99
CA GLY A 324 -19.90 -5.40 20.64
C GLY A 324 -20.52 -4.74 21.88
N GLN A 325 -21.01 -3.51 21.73
CA GLN A 325 -21.59 -2.73 22.83
C GLN A 325 -23.06 -3.07 23.11
N ASN A 326 -23.72 -3.73 22.17
CA ASN A 326 -25.12 -4.16 22.22
C ASN A 326 -25.36 -5.33 21.24
N ASP A 327 -26.53 -5.96 21.31
CA ASP A 327 -26.88 -7.14 20.51
C ASP A 327 -26.78 -6.90 18.99
N ASP A 328 -27.13 -5.69 18.52
CA ASP A 328 -27.02 -5.30 17.12
C ASP A 328 -25.55 -5.25 16.67
N GLU A 329 -24.67 -4.67 17.48
CA GLU A 329 -23.24 -4.63 17.19
C GLU A 329 -22.61 -6.02 17.25
N ILE A 330 -22.98 -6.85 18.24
CA ILE A 330 -22.52 -8.24 18.36
C ILE A 330 -22.89 -9.02 17.09
N THR A 331 -24.15 -8.93 16.66
CA THR A 331 -24.65 -9.57 15.43
C THR A 331 -23.88 -9.08 14.20
N ARG A 332 -23.65 -7.76 14.10
CA ARG A 332 -22.89 -7.16 13.00
C ARG A 332 -21.43 -7.64 12.98
N LEU A 333 -20.78 -7.74 14.15
CA LEU A 333 -19.41 -8.24 14.25
C LEU A 333 -19.33 -9.71 13.84
N GLN A 334 -20.27 -10.55 14.29
CA GLN A 334 -20.35 -11.95 13.89
C GLN A 334 -20.48 -12.12 12.37
N GLN A 335 -21.35 -11.33 11.73
CA GLN A 335 -21.52 -11.35 10.27
C GLN A 335 -20.28 -10.88 9.50
N ILE A 336 -19.56 -9.90 10.04
CA ILE A 336 -18.30 -9.45 9.43
C ILE A 336 -17.26 -10.56 9.55
N THR A 337 -17.08 -11.13 10.74
CA THR A 337 -16.08 -12.17 10.99
C THR A 337 -16.31 -13.42 10.16
N ALA A 338 -17.56 -13.82 9.92
CA ALA A 338 -17.90 -14.97 9.09
C ALA A 338 -17.40 -14.90 7.62
N GLN A 339 -16.88 -13.75 7.17
CA GLN A 339 -16.26 -13.58 5.86
C GLN A 339 -14.74 -13.84 5.86
N PHE A 340 -14.14 -14.07 7.03
CA PHE A 340 -12.70 -14.22 7.20
C PHE A 340 -12.38 -15.65 7.65
N PRO A 341 -11.24 -16.20 7.23
CA PRO A 341 -10.67 -17.38 7.87
C PRO A 341 -10.36 -17.09 9.35
N ASP A 342 -10.67 -18.05 10.23
CA ASP A 342 -10.50 -17.91 11.68
C ASP A 342 -9.04 -17.63 12.06
N GLU A 343 -8.06 -18.11 11.27
CA GLU A 343 -6.64 -17.81 11.52
C GLU A 343 -6.29 -16.31 11.39
N ILE A 344 -7.14 -15.52 10.74
CA ILE A 344 -6.98 -14.07 10.59
C ILE A 344 -7.90 -13.34 11.57
N ILE A 345 -9.20 -13.64 11.50
CA ILE A 345 -10.24 -13.02 12.33
C ILE A 345 -11.24 -14.09 12.75
N GLU A 346 -11.43 -14.23 14.05
CA GLU A 346 -12.31 -15.24 14.65
C GLU A 346 -13.38 -14.56 15.51
N PHE A 347 -14.57 -15.16 15.62
CA PHE A 347 -15.63 -14.67 16.51
C PHE A 347 -15.77 -15.62 17.70
N LEU A 348 -15.40 -15.14 18.88
CA LEU A 348 -15.40 -15.91 20.13
C LEU A 348 -16.08 -15.11 21.22
N ASP A 349 -16.89 -15.73 22.09
CA ASP A 349 -17.46 -15.08 23.28
C ASP A 349 -18.02 -13.66 23.04
N ASN A 350 -18.82 -13.48 21.97
CA ASN A 350 -19.41 -12.19 21.57
C ASN A 350 -18.40 -11.09 21.21
N ARG A 351 -17.17 -11.44 20.82
CA ARG A 351 -16.14 -10.51 20.34
C ARG A 351 -15.52 -10.97 19.03
N MET A 352 -15.07 -9.98 18.26
CA MET A 352 -14.19 -10.16 17.11
C MET A 352 -12.74 -10.18 17.60
N VAL A 353 -12.02 -11.26 17.32
CA VAL A 353 -10.60 -11.42 17.61
C VAL A 353 -9.83 -11.23 16.30
N MET A 354 -8.97 -10.22 16.24
CA MET A 354 -8.11 -9.95 15.09
C MET A 354 -6.68 -10.38 15.45
N HIS A 355 -6.27 -11.57 15.01
CA HIS A 355 -4.99 -12.20 15.41
C HIS A 355 -3.77 -11.45 14.87
N GLU A 356 -3.93 -10.89 13.68
CA GLU A 356 -2.90 -10.20 12.92
C GLU A 356 -2.78 -8.71 13.26
N ALA A 357 -3.71 -8.18 14.07
CA ALA A 357 -3.72 -6.80 14.52
C ALA A 357 -2.87 -6.61 15.80
N GLY A 358 -2.67 -5.36 16.21
CA GLY A 358 -1.76 -5.05 17.31
C GLY A 358 -1.64 -3.57 17.57
N TRP A 359 -0.47 -3.14 18.05
CA TRP A 359 -0.19 -1.74 18.33
C TRP A 359 1.19 -1.32 17.81
N LEU A 360 1.36 -0.01 17.66
CA LEU A 360 2.59 0.63 17.22
C LEU A 360 3.17 1.47 18.36
N ALA A 361 4.43 1.24 18.70
CA ALA A 361 5.23 2.05 19.60
C ALA A 361 5.79 3.26 18.84
N PHE A 362 5.18 4.43 18.99
CA PHE A 362 5.51 5.59 18.15
C PHE A 362 6.97 6.02 18.28
N GLU A 363 7.50 6.15 19.50
CA GLU A 363 8.87 6.61 19.73
C GLU A 363 9.92 5.63 19.20
N GLU A 364 9.70 4.32 19.35
CA GLU A 364 10.55 3.28 18.76
C GLU A 364 10.55 3.38 17.23
N THR A 365 9.35 3.50 16.65
CA THR A 365 9.16 3.65 15.20
C THR A 365 9.90 4.89 14.69
N LYS A 366 9.69 6.06 15.33
CA LYS A 366 10.31 7.32 14.93
C LYS A 366 11.84 7.23 14.94
N ARG A 367 12.44 6.74 16.04
CA ARG A 367 13.90 6.62 16.19
C ARG A 367 14.54 5.64 15.21
N SER A 368 13.79 4.65 14.73
CA SER A 368 14.29 3.70 13.74
C SER A 368 14.25 4.22 12.30
N ILE A 369 13.48 5.29 12.03
CA ILE A 369 13.25 5.79 10.67
C ILE A 369 13.96 7.13 10.44
N ILE A 370 13.92 8.03 11.42
CA ILE A 370 14.56 9.34 11.33
C ILE A 370 15.49 9.59 12.52
N ASP A 371 16.69 10.06 12.24
CA ASP A 371 17.68 10.40 13.27
C ASP A 371 17.48 11.83 13.78
N GLN A 372 17.08 12.76 12.90
CA GLN A 372 16.98 14.18 13.20
C GLN A 372 15.87 14.85 12.38
N SER A 373 15.33 15.95 12.93
CA SER A 373 14.42 16.86 12.27
C SER A 373 14.84 18.30 12.54
N THR A 374 14.70 19.18 11.55
CA THR A 374 14.86 20.63 11.76
C THR A 374 13.72 21.14 12.61
N ARG A 375 14.03 21.77 13.75
CA ARG A 375 13.02 22.39 14.61
C ARG A 375 12.69 23.79 14.12
N ALA A 376 11.50 23.99 13.57
CA ALA A 376 11.01 25.30 13.13
C ALA A 376 9.46 25.32 13.05
N GLN A 377 8.87 26.46 13.35
CA GLN A 377 7.43 26.71 13.23
C GLN A 377 7.12 27.31 11.86
N ILE A 378 6.77 26.44 10.90
CA ILE A 378 6.44 26.89 9.55
C ILE A 378 5.04 27.49 9.52
N GLY A 379 4.97 28.82 9.40
CA GLY A 379 3.71 29.58 9.33
C GLY A 379 3.24 29.81 7.89
N SER A 380 4.12 29.71 6.89
CA SER A 380 3.72 29.85 5.49
C SER A 380 4.62 29.08 4.52
N ILE A 381 4.08 28.84 3.32
CA ILE A 381 4.78 28.24 2.20
C ILE A 381 4.58 29.10 0.95
N ARG A 382 5.56 29.14 0.06
CA ARG A 382 5.42 29.78 -1.26
C ARG A 382 6.20 29.04 -2.32
N GLN A 383 5.85 29.25 -3.58
CA GLN A 383 6.56 28.71 -4.73
C GLN A 383 7.34 29.82 -5.43
N ASP A 384 8.67 29.69 -5.50
CA ASP A 384 9.59 30.58 -6.21
C ASP A 384 10.71 29.73 -6.83
N GLY A 385 10.44 29.17 -8.01
CA GLY A 385 11.21 28.08 -8.60
C GLY A 385 11.02 26.75 -7.87
N GLN A 386 11.37 26.72 -6.58
CA GLN A 386 11.15 25.64 -5.63
C GLN A 386 10.10 26.03 -4.57
N TRP A 387 9.59 25.03 -3.85
CA TRP A 387 8.78 25.26 -2.67
C TRP A 387 9.65 25.71 -1.50
N GLN A 388 9.32 26.85 -0.91
CA GLN A 388 10.00 27.40 0.25
C GLN A 388 9.10 27.27 1.49
N CYS A 389 9.69 26.82 2.60
CA CYS A 389 9.05 26.78 3.92
C CYS A 389 9.54 27.96 4.75
N LEU A 390 8.63 28.77 5.31
CA LEU A 390 8.98 30.00 6.01
C LEU A 390 8.54 30.01 7.48
N GLU A 391 9.43 30.49 8.34
CA GLU A 391 9.14 30.90 9.72
C GLU A 391 9.26 32.44 9.77
N GLY A 392 8.12 33.14 9.80
CA GLY A 392 8.08 34.56 9.49
C GLY A 392 8.53 34.82 8.05
N ASP A 393 9.52 35.69 7.87
CA ASP A 393 10.12 35.98 6.55
C ASP A 393 11.35 35.13 6.24
N ASN A 394 11.81 34.30 7.18
CA ASN A 394 13.01 33.49 7.02
C ASN A 394 12.70 32.19 6.28
N VAL A 395 13.44 31.92 5.21
CA VAL A 395 13.37 30.64 4.49
C VAL A 395 14.14 29.59 5.28
N ILE A 396 13.42 28.58 5.79
CA ILE A 396 13.99 27.46 6.54
C ILE A 396 14.45 26.33 5.61
N SER A 397 13.72 26.12 4.52
CA SER A 397 14.04 25.11 3.50
C SER A 397 13.50 25.50 2.13
N SER A 398 14.14 24.96 1.09
CA SER A 398 13.74 25.07 -0.31
C SER A 398 13.87 23.70 -0.96
N SER A 399 12.82 23.23 -1.63
CA SER A 399 12.82 21.92 -2.29
C SER A 399 11.88 21.84 -3.48
N ASP A 400 12.15 20.94 -4.42
CA ASP A 400 11.33 20.72 -5.62
C ASP A 400 9.97 20.12 -5.25
N HIS A 401 9.96 19.22 -4.26
CA HIS A 401 8.75 18.66 -3.67
C HIS A 401 8.58 19.07 -2.20
N LEU A 402 7.33 19.33 -1.82
CA LEU A 402 6.91 19.61 -0.46
C LEU A 402 5.76 18.69 -0.06
N ILE A 403 5.94 17.91 1.00
CA ILE A 403 4.94 17.03 1.58
C ILE A 403 4.40 17.67 2.87
N LEU A 404 3.13 18.05 2.86
CA LEU A 404 2.42 18.56 4.04
C LEU A 404 1.85 17.37 4.84
N ALA A 405 2.62 16.92 5.84
CA ALA A 405 2.28 15.88 6.80
C ALA A 405 1.97 16.46 8.20
N THR A 406 1.36 17.65 8.20
CA THR A 406 1.29 18.58 9.34
C THR A 406 0.22 18.22 10.38
N GLY A 407 -0.48 17.10 10.25
CA GLY A 407 -1.69 16.85 11.03
C GLY A 407 -2.73 17.96 10.80
N PHE A 408 -3.31 18.51 11.87
CA PHE A 408 -4.20 19.67 11.75
C PHE A 408 -3.38 20.95 11.80
N ASN A 409 -3.35 21.70 10.69
CA ASN A 409 -2.72 23.01 10.62
C ASN A 409 -3.57 23.92 9.73
N ARG A 410 -4.15 24.98 10.30
CA ARG A 410 -5.09 25.86 9.59
C ARG A 410 -4.40 26.86 8.66
N GLU A 411 -3.13 27.15 8.90
CA GLU A 411 -2.34 28.10 8.13
C GLU A 411 -1.83 27.47 6.83
N LEU A 412 -1.41 26.19 6.89
CA LEU A 412 -0.83 25.48 5.76
C LEU A 412 -1.83 24.65 4.94
N LEU A 413 -2.99 24.32 5.51
CA LEU A 413 -4.00 23.50 4.82
C LEU A 413 -5.17 24.36 4.31
N PRO A 414 -5.49 24.30 2.99
CA PRO A 414 -6.64 25.02 2.44
C PRO A 414 -7.97 24.47 2.97
N ASN A 415 -8.97 25.35 3.04
CA ASN A 415 -10.30 25.05 3.59
C ASN A 415 -11.05 24.00 2.76
N GLU A 416 -10.77 23.94 1.46
CA GLU A 416 -11.33 23.06 0.46
C GLU A 416 -11.04 21.58 0.75
N LEU A 417 -10.03 21.28 1.57
CA LEU A 417 -9.74 19.93 2.06
C LEU A 417 -10.77 19.43 3.09
N GLU A 418 -11.57 20.33 3.67
CA GLU A 418 -12.55 20.03 4.71
C GLU A 418 -11.99 19.24 5.90
N VAL A 419 -10.75 19.57 6.30
CA VAL A 419 -10.11 19.00 7.49
C VAL A 419 -10.61 19.71 8.75
N ARG A 420 -10.98 18.92 9.75
CA ARG A 420 -11.43 19.39 11.06
C ARG A 420 -10.45 18.96 12.16
N ALA A 421 -10.33 19.81 13.16
CA ALA A 421 -9.67 19.49 14.42
C ALA A 421 -10.61 18.65 15.29
N ILE A 422 -10.09 17.57 15.86
CA ILE A 422 -10.83 16.70 16.78
C ILE A 422 -9.94 16.43 17.99
N GLY A 423 -10.32 17.00 19.13
CA GLY A 423 -9.66 16.77 20.42
C GLY A 423 -9.81 15.31 20.85
N GLY A 424 -8.81 14.79 21.56
CA GLY A 424 -8.80 13.44 22.07
C GLY A 424 -7.85 13.29 23.24
N HIS A 425 -8.23 12.42 24.17
CA HIS A 425 -7.49 12.13 25.38
C HIS A 425 -7.10 10.66 25.45
N ALA A 426 -5.98 10.44 26.10
CA ALA A 426 -5.54 9.13 26.56
C ALA A 426 -4.94 9.27 27.96
N VAL A 427 -4.78 8.17 28.67
CA VAL A 427 -4.12 8.14 29.97
C VAL A 427 -3.18 6.95 30.02
N SER A 428 -1.97 7.16 30.50
CA SER A 428 -1.04 6.10 30.82
C SER A 428 -1.24 5.71 32.28
N VAL A 429 -1.34 4.40 32.56
CA VAL A 429 -1.50 3.87 33.92
C VAL A 429 -0.56 2.68 34.13
N LYS A 430 -0.12 2.43 35.36
CA LYS A 430 0.64 1.23 35.71
C LYS A 430 -0.27 0.01 35.68
N THR A 431 0.17 -1.01 34.96
CA THR A 431 -0.55 -2.29 34.77
C THR A 431 0.41 -3.47 34.87
N SER A 432 -0.15 -4.66 35.03
CA SER A 432 0.59 -5.91 34.95
C SER A 432 -0.19 -6.97 34.16
N GLY A 433 0.52 -7.80 33.41
CA GLY A 433 -0.03 -9.01 32.79
C GLY A 433 -0.98 -8.82 31.59
N LEU A 434 -1.23 -7.60 31.12
CA LEU A 434 -2.06 -7.39 29.92
C LEU A 434 -1.26 -7.70 28.66
N SER A 435 -1.74 -8.64 27.85
CA SER A 435 -1.00 -9.17 26.68
C SER A 435 -1.58 -8.78 25.32
N ARG A 436 -2.75 -8.15 25.28
CA ARG A 436 -3.50 -7.84 24.05
C ARG A 436 -4.25 -6.53 24.16
N ILE A 437 -4.68 -5.97 23.03
CA ILE A 437 -5.58 -4.81 23.04
C ILE A 437 -7.00 -5.27 23.34
N ILE A 438 -7.63 -4.58 24.28
CA ILE A 438 -9.06 -4.71 24.59
C ILE A 438 -9.76 -3.48 24.01
N ASN A 439 -10.59 -3.67 23.00
CA ASN A 439 -11.37 -2.62 22.36
C ASN A 439 -12.86 -2.80 22.69
N ASN A 440 -13.39 -1.87 23.47
CA ASN A 440 -14.80 -1.80 23.84
C ASN A 440 -15.21 -0.30 23.84
N ASN A 441 -15.95 0.18 24.84
CA ASN A 441 -16.23 1.61 25.05
C ASN A 441 -14.95 2.46 25.14
N VAL A 442 -13.86 1.86 25.64
CA VAL A 442 -12.51 2.40 25.60
C VAL A 442 -11.56 1.37 25.00
N THR A 443 -10.38 1.82 24.60
CA THR A 443 -9.29 0.95 24.14
C THR A 443 -8.21 0.90 25.22
N VAL A 444 -7.96 -0.30 25.74
CA VAL A 444 -6.89 -0.58 26.70
C VAL A 444 -5.78 -1.34 25.98
N PHE A 445 -4.55 -0.85 26.07
CA PHE A 445 -3.39 -1.43 25.42
C PHE A 445 -2.67 -2.46 26.33
N PRO A 446 -1.90 -3.40 25.75
CA PRO A 446 -1.07 -4.33 26.51
C PRO A 446 -0.10 -3.62 27.46
N THR A 447 0.29 -4.29 28.53
CA THR A 447 1.33 -3.82 29.43
C THR A 447 2.66 -3.80 28.69
N TYR A 448 3.25 -2.62 28.58
CA TYR A 448 4.57 -2.38 28.02
C TYR A 448 5.36 -1.50 28.99
N GLU A 449 6.55 -1.96 29.39
CA GLU A 449 7.38 -1.30 30.41
C GLU A 449 6.61 -0.98 31.72
N GLY A 450 5.73 -1.91 32.12
CA GLY A 450 4.94 -1.79 33.36
C GLY A 450 3.75 -0.83 33.28
N ARG A 451 3.41 -0.32 32.09
CA ARG A 451 2.29 0.61 31.88
C ARG A 451 1.42 0.20 30.69
N SER A 452 0.20 0.69 30.68
CA SER A 452 -0.73 0.61 29.54
C SER A 452 -1.29 1.98 29.22
N ILE A 453 -1.53 2.23 27.94
CA ILE A 453 -2.37 3.33 27.50
C ILE A 453 -3.85 2.92 27.57
N ILE A 454 -4.69 3.85 28.00
CA ILE A 454 -6.15 3.80 27.89
C ILE A 454 -6.56 5.00 27.03
N SER A 455 -7.37 4.79 26.00
CA SER A 455 -7.81 5.85 25.09
C SER A 455 -9.24 5.64 24.60
N GLY A 456 -9.83 6.64 23.94
CA GLY A 456 -11.12 6.47 23.28
C GLY A 456 -12.02 7.69 23.24
N THR A 457 -11.63 8.83 23.84
CA THR A 457 -12.48 10.02 23.85
C THR A 457 -12.49 10.74 22.50
N TYR A 458 -13.56 11.50 22.27
CA TYR A 458 -13.76 12.30 21.09
C TYR A 458 -14.42 13.62 21.49
N GLU A 459 -13.72 14.73 21.24
CA GLU A 459 -14.26 16.06 21.48
C GLU A 459 -14.48 16.76 20.14
N ARG A 460 -15.72 17.22 19.92
CA ARG A 460 -16.11 17.91 18.68
C ARG A 460 -15.47 19.29 18.56
N GLU A 461 -15.28 19.95 19.70
CA GLU A 461 -14.54 21.19 19.82
C GLU A 461 -13.14 20.82 20.30
N ALA A 462 -12.13 21.14 19.51
CA ALA A 462 -10.74 20.87 19.89
C ALA A 462 -10.27 21.98 20.82
N ASP A 463 -10.08 21.65 22.09
CA ASP A 463 -9.33 22.48 23.04
C ASP A 463 -7.84 22.08 22.97
N ALA A 464 -6.94 23.00 23.31
CA ALA A 464 -5.51 22.72 23.43
C ALA A 464 -5.14 22.08 24.79
N SER A 465 -6.08 22.02 25.73
CA SER A 465 -5.86 21.60 27.11
C SER A 465 -6.46 20.24 27.46
N VAL A 466 -5.96 19.64 28.55
CA VAL A 466 -6.48 18.37 29.08
C VAL A 466 -7.85 18.58 29.72
N ASN A 467 -8.84 17.82 29.25
CA ASN A 467 -10.15 17.73 29.87
C ASN A 467 -10.18 16.61 30.92
N TRP A 468 -10.10 17.00 32.19
CA TRP A 468 -10.10 16.06 33.32
C TRP A 468 -11.40 15.25 33.46
N SER A 469 -12.55 15.78 33.03
CA SER A 469 -13.80 15.01 33.00
C SER A 469 -13.67 13.81 32.07
N SER A 470 -13.13 14.03 30.86
CA SER A 470 -12.88 12.97 29.90
C SER A 470 -11.82 11.97 30.37
N ILE A 471 -10.80 12.42 31.11
CA ILE A 471 -9.83 11.51 31.75
C ILE A 471 -10.50 10.64 32.81
N SER A 472 -11.34 11.22 33.68
CA SER A 472 -12.09 10.47 34.69
C SER A 472 -13.04 9.45 34.04
N GLU A 473 -13.72 9.80 32.95
CA GLU A 473 -14.55 8.87 32.18
C GLU A 473 -13.75 7.71 31.59
N LEU A 474 -12.56 7.97 31.05
CA LEU A 474 -11.66 6.92 30.54
C LEU A 474 -11.25 5.94 31.65
N ILE A 475 -10.84 6.46 32.81
CA ILE A 475 -10.43 5.66 33.96
C ILE A 475 -11.60 4.79 34.45
N GLN A 476 -12.78 5.39 34.66
CA GLN A 476 -13.97 4.67 35.11
C GLN A 476 -14.42 3.59 34.12
N ALA A 477 -14.32 3.84 32.82
CA ALA A 477 -14.65 2.85 31.80
C ALA A 477 -13.62 1.71 31.76
N ALA A 478 -12.33 2.02 31.91
CA ALA A 478 -11.27 1.02 31.92
C ALA A 478 -11.28 0.16 33.17
N ALA A 479 -11.62 0.71 34.35
CA ALA A 479 -11.67 -0.01 35.61
C ALA A 479 -12.73 -1.13 35.61
N LYS A 480 -13.70 -1.07 34.68
CA LYS A 480 -14.68 -2.14 34.43
C LYS A 480 -14.13 -3.28 33.57
N LEU A 481 -13.00 -3.08 32.90
CA LEU A 481 -12.42 -4.01 31.94
C LEU A 481 -11.16 -4.69 32.48
N VAL A 482 -10.34 -3.96 33.23
CA VAL A 482 -9.03 -4.40 33.71
C VAL A 482 -8.69 -3.79 35.07
N GLU A 483 -7.81 -4.46 35.83
CA GLU A 483 -7.20 -3.91 37.05
C GLU A 483 -5.95 -3.08 36.72
N PHE A 484 -5.80 -1.93 37.37
CA PHE A 484 -4.64 -1.04 37.25
C PHE A 484 -4.55 -0.08 38.44
N ASP A 485 -3.40 0.57 38.60
CA ASP A 485 -3.21 1.61 39.62
C ASP A 485 -3.75 2.96 39.12
N GLU A 486 -4.98 3.32 39.51
CA GLU A 486 -5.60 4.59 39.13
C GLU A 486 -4.78 5.81 39.58
N SER A 487 -4.04 5.72 40.70
CA SER A 487 -3.24 6.84 41.22
C SER A 487 -2.02 7.16 40.36
N SER A 488 -1.66 6.26 39.45
CA SER A 488 -0.55 6.43 38.50
C SER A 488 -0.95 7.09 37.17
N ALA A 489 -2.20 7.54 37.05
CA ALA A 489 -2.75 8.12 35.83
C ALA A 489 -1.97 9.37 35.35
N GLU A 490 -1.39 9.26 34.16
CA GLU A 490 -0.69 10.34 33.47
C GLU A 490 -1.43 10.68 32.17
N PRO A 491 -2.08 11.85 32.07
CA PRO A 491 -2.92 12.19 30.93
C PRO A 491 -2.10 12.58 29.70
N TRP A 492 -2.68 12.32 28.54
CA TRP A 492 -2.22 12.73 27.23
C TRP A 492 -3.37 13.41 26.48
N HIS A 493 -3.04 14.43 25.70
CA HIS A 493 -3.98 15.14 24.84
C HIS A 493 -3.39 15.28 23.44
N GLY A 494 -4.23 15.25 22.41
CA GLY A 494 -3.80 15.56 21.05
C GLY A 494 -4.95 15.91 20.12
N ILE A 495 -4.68 16.80 19.16
CA ILE A 495 -5.63 17.24 18.15
C ILE A 495 -5.45 16.43 16.87
N ARG A 496 -6.47 15.65 16.53
CA ARG A 496 -6.51 14.85 15.30
C ARG A 496 -7.01 15.71 14.14
N ALA A 497 -6.34 15.61 13.00
CA ALA A 497 -6.91 16.02 11.72
C ALA A 497 -7.81 14.91 11.18
N ALA A 498 -9.07 15.23 10.87
CA ALA A 498 -9.94 14.32 10.14
C ALA A 498 -10.68 15.04 9.02
N ALA A 499 -10.76 14.38 7.86
CA ALA A 499 -11.60 14.82 6.77
C ALA A 499 -13.08 14.57 7.10
N ARG A 500 -13.99 15.30 6.44
CA ARG A 500 -15.44 15.15 6.64
C ARG A 500 -15.94 13.71 6.52
N ASP A 501 -15.41 12.95 5.55
CA ASP A 501 -15.77 11.55 5.30
C ASP A 501 -14.96 10.53 6.11
N ARG A 502 -14.11 11.01 7.02
CA ARG A 502 -13.21 10.23 7.89
C ARG A 502 -12.22 9.33 7.14
N PHE A 503 -11.98 9.60 5.87
CA PHE A 503 -10.94 8.92 5.09
C PHE A 503 -9.73 9.83 4.89
N PRO A 504 -8.49 9.30 4.83
CA PRO A 504 -7.29 10.13 4.69
C PRO A 504 -7.30 11.04 3.46
N ILE A 505 -6.50 12.11 3.52
CA ILE A 505 -6.22 12.99 2.38
C ILE A 505 -4.78 12.76 1.97
N VAL A 506 -4.58 12.12 0.81
CA VAL A 506 -3.27 11.70 0.33
C VAL A 506 -3.20 11.92 -1.17
N GLY A 507 -2.25 12.74 -1.62
CA GLY A 507 -2.02 12.99 -3.04
C GLY A 507 -1.52 14.41 -3.34
N GLN A 508 -1.28 14.67 -4.61
CA GLN A 508 -0.83 15.97 -5.10
C GLN A 508 -1.92 17.03 -4.93
N ALA A 509 -1.51 18.25 -4.56
CA ALA A 509 -2.40 19.38 -4.44
C ALA A 509 -2.98 19.78 -5.81
N PRO A 510 -4.31 19.81 -5.97
CA PRO A 510 -4.90 20.31 -7.21
C PRO A 510 -4.63 21.81 -7.37
N ASP A 511 -4.72 22.30 -8.60
CA ASP A 511 -4.92 23.73 -8.81
C ASP A 511 -6.36 24.10 -8.41
N TRP A 512 -6.50 24.62 -7.18
CA TRP A 512 -7.79 24.96 -6.58
C TRP A 512 -8.61 25.92 -7.44
N GLN A 513 -7.95 26.83 -8.17
CA GLN A 513 -8.63 27.83 -9.00
C GLN A 513 -9.22 27.19 -10.26
N LYS A 514 -8.56 26.19 -10.84
CA LYS A 514 -9.01 25.51 -12.06
C LYS A 514 -9.94 24.33 -11.80
N LEU A 515 -10.12 23.91 -10.55
CA LEU A 515 -10.94 22.74 -10.25
C LEU A 515 -12.36 22.84 -10.84
N HIS A 516 -12.94 24.04 -10.94
CA HIS A 516 -14.27 24.29 -11.50
C HIS A 516 -14.45 23.74 -12.94
N GLU A 517 -13.38 23.60 -13.72
CA GLU A 517 -13.39 23.09 -15.10
C GLU A 517 -13.66 21.57 -15.18
N PHE A 518 -13.51 20.84 -14.07
CA PHE A 518 -13.60 19.37 -14.04
C PHE A 518 -14.85 18.87 -13.34
N ASN A 519 -15.61 18.00 -13.99
CA ASN A 519 -16.83 17.39 -13.42
C ASN A 519 -16.61 16.02 -12.76
N ARG A 520 -15.41 15.44 -12.91
CA ARG A 520 -15.06 14.11 -12.38
C ARG A 520 -13.61 14.10 -11.93
N LEU A 521 -13.31 13.41 -10.82
CA LEU A 521 -11.94 13.32 -10.29
C LEU A 521 -10.94 12.74 -11.29
N SER A 522 -11.36 11.77 -12.11
CA SER A 522 -10.49 11.14 -13.11
C SER A 522 -10.13 12.04 -14.29
N ALA A 523 -10.78 13.20 -14.43
CA ALA A 523 -10.52 14.15 -15.51
C ALA A 523 -9.54 15.25 -15.09
N ILE A 524 -9.24 15.39 -13.79
CA ILE A 524 -8.35 16.42 -13.28
C ILE A 524 -6.93 16.14 -13.77
N ASN A 525 -6.36 17.11 -14.50
CA ASN A 525 -4.99 17.11 -14.97
C ASN A 525 -4.21 18.37 -14.54
N GLU A 526 -4.86 19.30 -13.83
CA GLU A 526 -4.28 20.54 -13.32
C GLU A 526 -3.93 20.39 -11.83
N TYR A 527 -2.63 20.31 -11.55
CA TYR A 527 -2.08 20.15 -10.21
C TYR A 527 -0.98 21.17 -9.95
N GLN A 528 -0.84 21.57 -8.69
CA GLN A 528 0.31 22.36 -8.25
C GLN A 528 1.55 21.48 -8.30
N ASN A 529 2.50 21.83 -9.16
CA ASN A 529 3.73 21.06 -9.29
C ASN A 529 4.50 21.08 -7.97
N GLY A 530 4.93 19.92 -7.48
CA GLY A 530 5.75 19.84 -6.28
C GLY A 530 5.00 19.72 -4.95
N LEU A 531 3.73 20.13 -4.84
CA LEU A 531 3.02 20.19 -3.56
C LEU A 531 2.12 18.97 -3.32
N HIS A 532 2.25 18.36 -2.14
CA HIS A 532 1.54 17.12 -1.78
C HIS A 532 0.96 17.18 -0.37
N TYR A 533 -0.19 16.51 -0.17
CA TYR A 533 -0.81 16.33 1.13
C TYR A 533 -0.68 14.87 1.59
N CYS A 534 -0.36 14.67 2.87
CA CYS A 534 -0.42 13.38 3.55
C CYS A 534 -0.97 13.60 4.97
N THR A 535 -2.30 13.76 5.09
CA THR A 535 -2.94 14.21 6.34
C THR A 535 -4.34 13.61 6.53
N ALA A 536 -5.04 14.07 7.56
CA ALA A 536 -6.44 13.77 7.84
C ALA A 536 -6.75 12.30 8.17
N PHE A 537 -5.81 11.59 8.76
CA PHE A 537 -5.94 10.18 9.14
C PHE A 537 -6.88 9.91 10.33
N GLY A 538 -7.38 10.95 11.01
CA GLY A 538 -8.27 10.81 12.16
C GLY A 538 -7.67 9.93 13.26
N SER A 539 -8.43 8.95 13.74
CA SER A 539 -7.99 7.96 14.74
C SER A 539 -7.37 6.69 14.14
N ARG A 540 -7.07 6.68 12.83
CA ARG A 540 -6.59 5.50 12.11
C ARG A 540 -5.17 5.67 11.55
N GLY A 541 -4.44 6.71 11.96
CA GLY A 541 -3.09 7.00 11.49
C GLY A 541 -2.14 5.80 11.60
N ALA A 542 -2.11 5.12 12.75
CA ALA A 542 -1.26 3.94 12.95
C ALA A 542 -1.67 2.73 12.11
N THR A 543 -2.85 2.72 11.48
CA THR A 543 -3.22 1.66 10.52
C THR A 543 -2.95 2.10 9.08
N HIS A 544 -3.28 3.34 8.72
CA HIS A 544 -3.34 3.78 7.33
C HIS A 544 -2.09 4.52 6.83
N ALA A 545 -1.36 5.21 7.71
CA ALA A 545 -0.35 6.18 7.30
C ALA A 545 0.80 5.57 6.52
N ARG A 546 1.27 4.38 6.90
CA ARG A 546 2.42 3.74 6.25
C ARG A 546 2.17 3.35 4.80
N LEU A 547 1.05 2.66 4.51
CA LEU A 547 0.70 2.31 3.13
C LEU A 547 0.32 3.54 2.30
N ALA A 548 -0.34 4.53 2.91
CA ALA A 548 -0.63 5.80 2.26
C ALA A 548 0.64 6.59 1.89
N ALA A 549 1.65 6.62 2.77
CA ALA A 549 2.93 7.26 2.51
C ALA A 549 3.72 6.54 1.41
N GLU A 550 3.78 5.21 1.46
CA GLU A 550 4.37 4.38 0.40
C GLU A 550 3.71 4.65 -0.96
N HIS A 551 2.39 4.80 -0.98
CA HIS A 551 1.65 5.20 -2.17
C HIS A 551 2.04 6.59 -2.67
N LEU A 552 2.04 7.59 -1.79
CA LEU A 552 2.35 8.97 -2.15
C LEU A 552 3.77 9.08 -2.72
N VAL A 553 4.75 8.50 -2.03
CA VAL A 553 6.16 8.52 -2.45
C VAL A 553 6.35 7.79 -3.77
N SER A 554 5.69 6.64 -3.98
CA SER A 554 5.71 5.95 -5.28
C SER A 554 5.27 6.87 -6.42
N LYS A 555 4.22 7.66 -6.22
CA LYS A 555 3.74 8.63 -7.22
C LYS A 555 4.71 9.78 -7.46
N ILE A 556 5.28 10.35 -6.40
CA ILE A 556 6.31 11.40 -6.50
C ILE A 556 7.48 10.92 -7.37
N LEU A 557 7.92 9.68 -7.15
CA LEU A 557 9.07 9.09 -7.83
C LEU A 557 8.72 8.41 -9.17
N ARG A 558 7.47 8.54 -9.62
CA ARG A 558 6.95 8.00 -10.89
C ARG A 558 7.03 6.48 -11.01
N GLU A 559 6.99 5.79 -9.89
CA GLU A 559 6.88 4.34 -9.80
C GLU A 559 5.40 3.92 -9.91
N PRO A 560 5.10 2.63 -10.18
CA PRO A 560 3.74 2.11 -10.06
C PRO A 560 3.12 2.43 -8.70
N ALA A 561 1.87 2.88 -8.69
CA ALA A 561 1.20 3.26 -7.46
C ALA A 561 0.91 2.05 -6.57
N ALA A 562 1.23 2.17 -5.27
CA ALA A 562 0.89 1.13 -4.28
C ALA A 562 -0.61 0.90 -4.10
N LEU A 563 -1.46 1.87 -4.46
CA LEU A 563 -2.92 1.82 -4.37
C LEU A 563 -3.55 1.98 -5.75
N GLY A 564 -4.66 1.27 -5.97
CA GLY A 564 -5.43 1.36 -7.20
C GLY A 564 -6.22 2.65 -7.33
N LEU A 565 -6.67 2.95 -8.54
CA LEU A 565 -7.39 4.17 -8.90
C LEU A 565 -8.66 4.39 -8.05
N LYS A 566 -9.35 3.32 -7.63
CA LYS A 566 -10.54 3.37 -6.75
C LYS A 566 -10.17 3.94 -5.38
N GLU A 567 -9.11 3.43 -4.76
CA GLU A 567 -8.59 3.89 -3.47
C GLU A 567 -8.04 5.31 -3.56
N GLN A 568 -7.30 5.62 -4.64
CA GLN A 568 -6.79 6.96 -4.90
C GLN A 568 -7.90 8.02 -4.97
N ARG A 569 -9.03 7.72 -5.62
CA ARG A 569 -10.20 8.63 -5.67
C ARG A 569 -10.78 8.90 -4.29
N LEU A 570 -10.74 7.90 -3.39
CA LEU A 570 -11.22 8.07 -2.02
C LEU A 570 -10.28 8.97 -1.20
N MET A 571 -8.98 8.97 -1.47
CA MET A 571 -7.99 9.80 -0.77
C MET A 571 -7.71 11.15 -1.41
N SER A 572 -8.13 11.34 -2.67
CA SER A 572 -7.82 12.53 -3.47
C SER A 572 -8.11 13.82 -2.69
N PRO A 573 -7.16 14.78 -2.66
CA PRO A 573 -7.38 16.10 -2.08
C PRO A 573 -8.54 16.88 -2.73
N ALA A 574 -8.81 16.63 -4.02
CA ALA A 574 -9.87 17.31 -4.77
C ALA A 574 -11.27 16.70 -4.56
N ARG A 575 -11.41 15.60 -3.79
CA ARG A 575 -12.65 14.81 -3.76
C ARG A 575 -13.87 15.58 -3.29
N PHE A 576 -13.73 16.50 -2.35
CA PHE A 576 -14.86 17.29 -1.84
C PHE A 576 -15.29 18.36 -2.83
N ALA A 577 -14.35 19.00 -3.53
CA ALA A 577 -14.64 19.99 -4.57
C ALA A 577 -15.46 19.41 -5.73
N ILE A 578 -15.32 18.11 -6.03
CA ILE A 578 -16.15 17.42 -7.01
C ILE A 578 -17.47 16.92 -6.39
N ARG A 579 -17.42 16.27 -5.22
CA ARG A 579 -18.63 15.69 -4.57
C ARG A 579 -19.66 16.71 -4.12
N ASN A 580 -19.23 17.92 -3.76
CA ASN A 580 -20.12 18.97 -3.25
C ASN A 580 -20.86 19.72 -4.35
N ARG A 581 -20.52 19.50 -5.63
CA ARG A 581 -21.28 20.07 -6.72
C ARG A 581 -22.63 19.38 -6.76
N LYS A 582 -23.70 20.18 -6.67
CA LYS A 582 -25.02 19.69 -7.04
C LYS A 582 -24.93 19.19 -8.49
N PRO A 583 -25.59 18.08 -8.85
CA PRO A 583 -25.86 17.82 -10.26
C PRO A 583 -26.53 19.08 -10.80
N ASP A 584 -26.03 19.63 -11.91
CA ASP A 584 -26.63 20.81 -12.54
C ASP A 584 -28.15 20.60 -12.67
N GLU A 585 -28.95 21.54 -12.14
CA GLU A 585 -30.41 21.59 -12.28
C GLU A 585 -30.84 21.81 -13.74
#